data_AF-A0A2V8C2K5-F1
#
_entry.id   AF-A0A2V8C2K5-F1
#
_cell.length_a   1.000
_cell.length_b   1.000
_cell.length_c   1.000
_cell.angle_alpha   90.00
_cell.angle_beta   90.00
_cell.angle_gamma   90.00
#
_symmetry.space_group_name_H-M   'P 1'
#
loop_
_entity.id
_entity.type
_entity.pdbx_description
1 polymer ?
#
loop_
_entity_poly.entity_id
_entity_poly.type
_entity_poly.pdbx_seq_one_letter_code
_entity_poly.pdbx_strand_id
1 'polypeptide(L)'
;IYGVAHFGLSRTRFGRYVYGIGGNEEATRLSGVAVRFHKTMVYVVSGVASAVAAVLLTARLNTAQPIAGIMYELDAIAATVIGGTSLSGGEGTLAGTLIGALTMAVLRNGLNLLGVSSFLQQLVIGVVIIVAVLVDLMIKERRA
;
A
#
# COMPACT_ATOMS: atom_id res chain seq x y z
N ILE A 1 7.28 -12.63 -3.69
CA ILE A 1 7.21 -11.29 -3.05
C ILE A 1 6.47 -11.36 -1.71
N TYR A 2 5.19 -11.74 -1.67
CA TYR A 2 4.41 -11.82 -0.41
C TYR A 2 5.02 -12.71 0.67
N GLY A 3 5.56 -13.89 0.34
CA GLY A 3 6.21 -14.75 1.34
C GLY A 3 7.45 -14.11 2.00
N VAL A 4 8.29 -13.43 1.21
CA VAL A 4 9.46 -12.71 1.71
C VAL A 4 9.05 -11.51 2.55
N ALA A 5 8.06 -10.74 2.09
CA ALA A 5 7.52 -9.61 2.84
C ALA A 5 6.87 -10.07 4.16
N HIS A 6 6.15 -11.20 4.16
CA HIS A 6 5.52 -11.76 5.36
C HIS A 6 6.59 -12.14 6.37
N PHE A 7 7.60 -12.89 5.95
CA PHE A 7 8.71 -13.28 6.80
C PHE A 7 9.45 -12.06 7.38
N GLY A 8 9.75 -11.07 6.53
CA GLY A 8 10.38 -9.82 6.93
C GLY A 8 9.57 -9.07 7.99
N LEU A 9 8.25 -8.99 7.83
CA LEU A 9 7.38 -8.23 8.70
C LEU A 9 7.02 -8.97 10.01
N SER A 10 6.77 -10.28 9.95
CA SER A 10 6.27 -11.06 11.10
C SER A 10 7.35 -11.74 11.93
N ARG A 11 8.51 -12.07 11.34
CA ARG A 11 9.56 -12.86 12.01
C ARG A 11 10.85 -12.11 12.32
N THR A 12 11.02 -10.86 11.86
CA THR A 12 12.28 -10.13 12.05
C THR A 12 12.15 -8.92 12.97
N ARG A 13 13.29 -8.43 13.49
CA ARG A 13 13.36 -7.16 14.23
C ARG A 13 12.95 -5.97 13.36
N PHE A 14 13.25 -6.01 12.07
CA PHE A 14 12.90 -4.97 11.11
C PHE A 14 11.38 -4.69 11.13
N GLY A 15 10.54 -5.73 11.05
CA GLY A 15 9.09 -5.55 11.10
C GLY A 15 8.58 -4.88 12.37
N ARG A 16 9.10 -5.27 13.54
CA ARG A 16 8.75 -4.64 14.82
C ARG A 16 9.10 -3.15 14.86
N TYR A 17 10.26 -2.78 14.32
CA TYR A 17 10.65 -1.37 14.22
C TYR A 17 9.78 -0.61 13.21
N VAL A 18 9.36 -1.24 12.11
CA VAL A 18 8.44 -0.61 11.13
C VAL A 18 7.08 -0.31 11.77
N TYR A 19 6.48 -1.26 12.49
CA TYR A 19 5.23 -1.00 13.23
C TYR A 19 5.42 0.06 14.33
N GLY A 20 6.52 0.01 15.08
CA GLY A 20 6.83 1.01 16.10
C GLY A 20 6.94 2.43 15.52
N ILE A 21 7.69 2.60 14.42
CA ILE A 21 7.82 3.88 13.72
C ILE A 21 6.47 4.35 13.20
N GLY A 22 5.64 3.45 12.67
CA GLY A 22 4.31 3.77 12.19
C GLY A 22 3.34 4.22 13.28
N GLY A 23 3.41 3.64 14.48
CA GLY A 23 2.51 4.00 15.59
C GLY A 23 2.96 5.26 16.34
N ASN A 24 4.24 5.33 16.69
CA ASN A 24 4.83 6.49 17.33
C ASN A 24 6.34 6.57 17.05
N GLU A 25 6.70 7.42 16.09
CA GLU A 25 8.08 7.63 15.66
C GLU A 25 8.98 8.16 16.79
N GLU A 26 8.46 9.07 17.61
CA GLU A 26 9.21 9.69 18.70
C GLU A 26 9.51 8.70 19.83
N ALA A 27 8.51 7.93 20.26
CA ALA A 27 8.69 6.88 21.25
C ALA A 27 9.67 5.81 20.76
N THR A 28 9.62 5.47 19.47
CA THR A 28 10.54 4.49 18.87
C THR A 28 11.98 5.01 18.84
N ARG A 29 12.17 6.31 18.54
CA ARG A 29 13.46 6.99 18.61
C ARG A 29 14.03 7.02 20.03
N LEU A 30 13.19 7.34 21.02
CA LEU A 30 13.57 7.36 22.44
C LEU A 30 13.91 5.95 22.97
N SER A 31 13.37 4.90 22.35
CA SER A 31 13.68 3.49 22.65
C SER A 31 15.00 3.00 22.03
N GLY A 32 15.85 3.90 21.52
CA GLY A 32 17.16 3.57 20.96
C GLY A 32 17.17 3.00 19.55
N VAL A 33 16.03 3.03 18.84
CA VAL A 33 15.95 2.55 17.45
C VAL A 33 16.45 3.64 16.50
N ALA A 34 17.34 3.27 15.58
CA ALA A 34 17.77 4.14 14.49
C ALA A 34 16.64 4.34 13.47
N VAL A 35 15.67 5.19 13.80
CA VAL A 35 14.45 5.45 13.00
C VAL A 35 14.80 5.83 11.57
N ARG A 36 15.77 6.74 11.37
CA ARG A 36 16.18 7.20 10.04
C ARG A 36 16.62 6.04 9.16
N PHE A 37 17.44 5.13 9.69
CA PHE A 37 17.94 3.96 8.95
C PHE A 37 16.79 3.02 8.54
N HIS A 38 15.91 2.68 9.49
CA HIS A 38 14.80 1.76 9.23
C HIS A 38 13.77 2.36 8.27
N LYS A 39 13.47 3.65 8.41
CA LYS A 39 12.60 4.39 7.49
C LYS A 39 13.20 4.43 6.08
N THR A 40 14.49 4.70 5.94
CA THR A 40 15.18 4.63 4.64
C THR A 40 15.10 3.23 4.03
N MET A 41 15.31 2.18 4.82
CA MET A 41 15.19 0.79 4.36
C MET A 41 13.79 0.45 3.83
N VAL A 42 12.72 0.96 4.46
CA VAL A 42 11.34 0.78 3.95
C VAL A 42 11.19 1.41 2.56
N TYR A 43 11.68 2.63 2.36
CA TYR A 43 11.65 3.28 1.05
C TYR A 43 12.51 2.56 0.00
N VAL A 44 13.66 2.02 0.39
CA VAL A 44 14.50 1.19 -0.51
C VAL A 44 13.75 -0.07 -0.94
N VAL A 45 13.11 -0.78 -0.01
CA VAL A 45 12.30 -1.96 -0.35
C VAL A 45 11.14 -1.61 -1.29
N SER A 46 10.46 -0.47 -1.06
CA SER A 46 9.43 0.04 -1.97
C SER A 46 9.99 0.34 -3.36
N GLY A 47 11.15 1.01 -3.44
CA GLY A 47 11.82 1.30 -4.71
C GLY A 47 12.21 0.05 -5.49
N VAL A 48 12.76 -0.97 -4.80
CA VAL A 48 13.10 -2.26 -5.42
C VAL A 48 11.85 -2.98 -5.93
N ALA A 49 10.77 -2.99 -5.13
CA ALA A 49 9.50 -3.59 -5.56
C ALA A 49 8.91 -2.89 -6.78
N SER A 50 8.93 -1.55 -6.80
CA SER A 50 8.49 -0.74 -7.93
C SER A 50 9.35 -0.95 -9.18
N ALA A 51 10.67 -1.08 -9.03
CA ALA A 51 11.57 -1.37 -10.15
C ALA A 51 11.26 -2.74 -10.79
N VAL A 52 11.04 -3.78 -9.97
CA VAL A 52 10.62 -5.11 -10.46
C VAL A 52 9.28 -5.03 -11.17
N ALA A 53 8.30 -4.32 -10.58
CA ALA A 53 6.99 -4.12 -11.21
C ALA A 53 7.08 -3.38 -12.54
N ALA A 54 7.93 -2.35 -12.64
CA ALA A 54 8.14 -1.59 -13.86
C ALA A 54 8.74 -2.45 -14.99
N VAL A 55 9.76 -3.26 -14.69
CA VAL A 55 10.34 -4.20 -15.67
C VAL A 55 9.30 -5.19 -16.20
N LEU A 56 8.47 -5.75 -15.30
CA LEU A 56 7.38 -6.66 -15.69
C LEU A 56 6.31 -5.96 -16.53
N LEU A 57 5.97 -4.71 -16.20
CA LEU A 57 4.99 -3.92 -16.94
C LEU A 57 5.50 -3.59 -18.36
N THR A 58 6.75 -3.15 -18.50
CA THR A 58 7.36 -2.88 -19.80
C THR A 58 7.43 -4.15 -20.66
N ALA A 59 7.82 -5.28 -20.07
CA ALA A 59 7.83 -6.56 -20.77
C ALA A 59 6.42 -6.98 -21.24
N ARG A 60 5.39 -6.74 -20.41
CA ARG A 60 4.00 -7.02 -20.76
C ARG A 60 3.49 -6.13 -21.91
N LEU A 61 3.84 -4.85 -21.89
CA LEU A 61 3.38 -3.88 -22.88
C LEU A 61 4.18 -3.97 -24.20
N ASN A 62 5.35 -4.62 -24.20
CA ASN A 62 6.33 -4.59 -25.30
C ASN A 62 6.70 -3.16 -25.75
N THR A 63 6.48 -2.16 -24.89
CA THR A 63 6.79 -0.75 -25.14
C THR A 63 7.00 -0.02 -23.82
N ALA A 64 7.82 1.02 -23.85
CA ALA A 64 8.06 1.90 -22.72
C ALA A 64 7.19 3.15 -22.87
N GLN A 65 5.99 3.11 -22.28
CA GLN A 65 5.05 4.22 -22.37
C GLN A 65 5.27 5.20 -21.19
N PRO A 66 5.48 6.50 -21.42
CA PRO A 66 5.80 7.46 -20.35
C PRO A 66 4.70 7.63 -19.30
N ILE A 67 3.45 7.35 -19.70
CA ILE A 67 2.27 7.45 -18.84
C ILE A 67 1.94 6.12 -18.13
N ALA A 68 2.74 5.07 -18.35
CA ALA A 68 2.54 3.79 -17.67
C ALA A 68 2.82 3.94 -16.17
N GLY A 69 1.88 3.51 -15.34
CA GLY A 69 1.98 3.60 -13.89
C GLY A 69 1.37 4.85 -13.26
N ILE A 70 0.80 5.76 -14.05
CA ILE A 70 -0.01 6.87 -13.51
C ILE A 70 -1.13 6.29 -12.64
N MET A 71 -1.28 6.82 -11.42
CA MET A 71 -2.28 6.43 -10.41
C MET A 71 -2.01 5.10 -9.70
N TYR A 72 -0.89 4.41 -9.97
CA TYR A 72 -0.58 3.15 -9.29
C TYR A 72 -0.27 3.37 -7.80
N GLU A 73 0.23 4.55 -7.45
CA GLU A 73 0.38 5.02 -6.08
C GLU A 73 -0.96 5.08 -5.34
N LEU A 74 -2.01 5.57 -5.99
CA LEU A 74 -3.36 5.65 -5.43
C LEU A 74 -3.99 4.27 -5.34
N ASP A 75 -3.75 3.40 -6.33
CA ASP A 75 -4.17 1.99 -6.26
C ASP A 75 -3.48 1.26 -5.09
N ALA A 76 -2.21 1.55 -4.84
CA ALA A 76 -1.46 0.97 -3.71
C ALA A 76 -2.01 1.45 -2.36
N ILE A 77 -2.32 2.75 -2.22
CA ILE A 77 -2.98 3.31 -1.02
C ILE A 77 -4.36 2.68 -0.83
N ALA A 78 -5.18 2.61 -1.88
CA ALA A 78 -6.51 2.01 -1.81
C ALA A 78 -6.44 0.55 -1.35
N ALA A 79 -5.54 -0.24 -1.94
CA ALA A 79 -5.35 -1.63 -1.61
C ALA A 79 -4.93 -1.86 -0.15
N THR A 80 -4.02 -1.06 0.39
CA THR A 80 -3.56 -1.21 1.78
C THR A 80 -4.64 -0.81 2.78
N VAL A 81 -5.38 0.27 2.52
CA VAL A 81 -6.44 0.78 3.42
C VAL A 81 -7.68 -0.12 3.40
N ILE A 82 -8.14 -0.54 2.22
CA ILE A 82 -9.23 -1.55 2.10
C ILE A 82 -8.82 -2.85 2.80
N GLY A 83 -7.53 -3.20 2.73
CA GLY A 83 -6.94 -4.32 3.45
C GLY A 83 -6.83 -4.15 4.97
N GLY A 84 -7.26 -3.03 5.54
CA GLY A 84 -7.24 -2.77 6.98
C GLY A 84 -5.91 -2.24 7.51
N THR A 85 -5.06 -1.64 6.66
CA THR A 85 -3.88 -0.88 7.11
C THR A 85 -4.33 0.52 7.51
N SER A 86 -3.96 0.98 8.70
CA SER A 86 -4.33 2.32 9.15
C SER A 86 -3.54 3.40 8.40
N LEU A 87 -4.23 4.47 7.99
CA LEU A 87 -3.59 5.65 7.41
C LEU A 87 -2.79 6.45 8.44
N SER A 88 -3.15 6.33 9.72
CA SER A 88 -2.40 6.94 10.82
C SER A 88 -1.12 6.19 11.17
N GLY A 89 -0.94 4.98 10.62
CA GLY A 89 0.24 4.13 10.84
C GLY A 89 0.14 3.22 12.07
N GLY A 90 1.09 2.28 12.18
CA GLY A 90 1.25 1.39 13.33
C GLY A 90 0.34 0.16 13.36
N GLU A 91 -0.66 0.10 12.47
CA GLU A 91 -1.59 -1.02 12.36
C GLU A 91 -1.72 -1.51 10.91
N GLY A 92 -1.82 -2.81 10.72
CA GLY A 92 -2.07 -3.44 9.42
C GLY A 92 -1.50 -4.85 9.33
N THR A 93 -1.96 -5.65 8.36
CA THR A 93 -1.40 -6.98 8.10
C THR A 93 -1.16 -7.18 6.62
N LEU A 94 -0.11 -7.92 6.27
CA LEU A 94 0.20 -8.23 4.88
C LEU A 94 -0.92 -9.06 4.21
N ALA A 95 -1.59 -9.93 4.98
CA ALA A 95 -2.71 -10.72 4.47
C ALA A 95 -3.90 -9.82 4.11
N GLY A 96 -4.20 -8.82 4.95
CA GLY A 96 -5.20 -7.81 4.66
C GLY A 96 -4.86 -7.01 3.41
N THR A 97 -3.61 -6.53 3.28
CA THR A 97 -3.14 -5.83 2.07
C THR A 97 -3.27 -6.69 0.80
N LEU A 98 -3.01 -8.00 0.88
CA LEU A 98 -3.21 -8.90 -0.25
C LEU A 98 -4.67 -8.94 -0.69
N ILE A 99 -5.60 -9.06 0.26
CA ILE A 99 -7.04 -9.06 -0.02
C ILE A 99 -7.44 -7.73 -0.65
N GLY A 100 -7.00 -6.59 -0.09
CA GLY A 100 -7.31 -5.28 -0.66
C GLY A 100 -6.72 -5.08 -2.07
N ALA A 101 -5.51 -5.57 -2.33
CA ALA A 101 -4.90 -5.54 -3.67
C ALA A 101 -5.68 -6.38 -4.68
N LEU A 102 -6.16 -7.56 -4.27
CA LEU A 102 -7.04 -8.40 -5.10
C LEU A 102 -8.37 -7.70 -5.38
N THR A 103 -8.98 -7.07 -4.37
CA THR A 103 -10.21 -6.28 -4.53
C THR A 103 -10.03 -5.16 -5.54
N MET A 104 -8.93 -4.39 -5.45
CA MET A 104 -8.62 -3.33 -6.41
C MET A 104 -8.38 -3.88 -7.83
N ALA A 105 -7.69 -5.02 -7.95
CA ALA A 105 -7.46 -5.66 -9.24
C ALA A 105 -8.77 -6.13 -9.89
N VAL A 106 -9.68 -6.75 -9.11
CA VAL A 106 -11.00 -7.18 -9.59
C VAL A 106 -11.85 -5.98 -9.97
N LEU A 107 -11.86 -4.92 -9.17
CA LEU A 107 -12.60 -3.69 -9.46
C LEU A 107 -12.15 -3.08 -10.79
N ARG A 108 -10.83 -2.90 -10.99
CA ARG A 108 -10.30 -2.30 -12.22
C ARG A 108 -10.56 -3.18 -13.45
N ASN A 109 -10.36 -4.49 -13.34
CA ASN A 109 -10.68 -5.41 -14.43
C ASN A 109 -12.19 -5.46 -14.71
N GLY A 110 -13.03 -5.47 -13.68
CA GLY A 110 -14.48 -5.44 -13.82
C GLY A 110 -14.98 -4.20 -14.55
N LEU A 111 -14.53 -3.00 -14.13
CA LEU A 111 -14.89 -1.75 -14.82
C LEU A 111 -14.39 -1.72 -16.26
N ASN A 112 -13.20 -2.27 -16.53
CA ASN A 112 -12.67 -2.39 -17.89
C ASN A 112 -13.53 -3.33 -18.76
N LEU A 113 -13.95 -4.48 -18.24
CA LEU A 113 -14.82 -5.42 -18.95
C LEU A 113 -16.23 -4.86 -19.20
N LEU A 114 -16.71 -4.00 -18.31
CA LEU A 114 -17.96 -3.25 -18.47
C LEU A 114 -17.84 -2.08 -19.47
N GLY A 115 -16.65 -1.87 -20.07
CA GLY A 115 -16.43 -0.79 -21.04
C GLY A 115 -16.46 0.61 -20.43
N VAL A 116 -16.30 0.73 -19.11
CA VAL A 116 -16.29 2.03 -18.41
C VAL A 116 -15.05 2.81 -18.83
N SER A 117 -15.23 4.06 -19.23
CA SER A 117 -14.12 4.92 -19.66
C SER A 117 -13.09 5.12 -18.55
N SER A 118 -11.81 5.28 -18.92
CA SER A 118 -10.72 5.46 -17.95
C SER A 118 -10.95 6.63 -16.98
N PHE A 119 -11.61 7.69 -17.46
CA PHE A 119 -11.99 8.85 -16.63
C PHE A 119 -12.98 8.45 -15.52
N LEU A 120 -14.02 7.70 -15.86
CA LEU A 120 -15.00 7.22 -14.88
C LEU A 120 -14.37 6.18 -13.94
N GLN A 121 -13.47 5.33 -14.42
CA GLN A 121 -12.71 4.42 -13.56
C GLN A 121 -11.93 5.18 -12.49
N GLN A 122 -11.23 6.24 -12.89
CA GLN A 122 -10.45 7.08 -12.00
C GLN A 122 -11.32 7.78 -10.95
N LEU A 123 -12.51 8.25 -11.35
CA LEU A 123 -13.50 8.82 -10.43
C LEU A 123 -13.99 7.79 -9.40
N VAL A 124 -14.35 6.59 -9.86
CA VAL A 124 -14.80 5.50 -8.98
C VAL A 124 -13.71 5.11 -7.99
N ILE A 125 -12.46 4.94 -8.43
CA ILE A 125 -11.33 4.63 -7.56
C ILE A 125 -11.14 5.75 -6.52
N GLY A 126 -11.23 7.02 -6.92
CA GLY A 126 -11.16 8.15 -5.99
C GLY A 126 -12.26 8.11 -4.92
N VAL A 127 -13.51 7.82 -5.31
CA VAL A 127 -14.62 7.66 -4.36
C VAL A 127 -14.35 6.51 -3.39
N VAL A 128 -13.86 5.37 -3.87
CA VAL A 128 -13.52 4.22 -3.02
C VAL A 128 -12.46 4.60 -1.98
N ILE A 129 -11.43 5.34 -2.36
CA ILE A 129 -10.39 5.83 -1.43
C ILE A 129 -10.99 6.75 -0.38
N ILE A 130 -11.81 7.73 -0.78
CA ILE A 130 -12.46 8.66 0.15
C ILE A 130 -13.30 7.89 1.17
N VAL A 131 -14.12 6.94 0.71
CA VAL A 131 -14.93 6.10 1.59
C VAL A 131 -14.04 5.29 2.53
N ALA A 132 -12.98 4.67 2.03
CA ALA A 132 -12.05 3.88 2.85
C ALA A 132 -11.38 4.73 3.96
N VAL A 133 -10.97 5.96 3.63
CA VAL A 133 -10.38 6.92 4.59
C VAL A 133 -11.40 7.36 5.64
N LEU A 134 -12.63 7.70 5.22
CA LEU A 134 -13.69 8.10 6.14
C LEU A 134 -14.02 6.97 7.12
N VAL A 135 -14.07 5.73 6.63
CA VAL A 135 -14.28 4.56 7.48
C VAL A 135 -13.12 4.36 8.46
N ASP A 136 -11.85 4.50 8.02
CA ASP A 136 -10.67 4.41 8.90
C ASP A 136 -10.74 5.45 10.03
N LEU A 137 -11.09 6.69 9.70
CA LEU A 137 -11.24 7.78 10.68
C LEU A 137 -12.38 7.54 11.68
N MET A 138 -13.54 7.08 11.20
CA MET A 138 -14.69 6.77 12.06
C MET A 138 -14.40 5.60 13.02
N ILE A 139 -13.67 4.59 12.55
CA ILE A 139 -13.24 3.46 13.40
C ILE A 139 -12.27 3.93 14.47
N LYS A 140 -11.36 4.86 14.12
CA LYS A 140 -10.41 5.44 15.07
C LYS A 140 -11.09 6.29 16.14
N GLU A 141 -12.04 7.16 15.77
CA GLU A 141 -12.79 7.98 16.74
C GLU A 141 -13.53 7.12 17.77
N ARG A 142 -14.01 5.93 17.40
CA ARG A 142 -14.66 5.01 18.35
C ARG A 142 -13.71 4.31 19.32
N ARG A 143 -12.40 4.30 19.04
CA ARG A 143 -11.36 3.67 19.87
C ARG A 143 -10.65 4.66 20.79
N ALA A 144 -10.75 5.96 20.54
CA ALA A 144 -10.20 7.05 21.34
C ALA A 144 -11.19 7.47 22.44
#